data_AF-A0AAD9EXC4-F1
#
_entry.id   AF-A0AAD9EXC4-F1
#
_cell.length_a   1.000
_cell.length_b   1.000
_cell.length_c   1.000
_cell.angle_alpha   90.00
_cell.angle_beta   90.00
_cell.angle_gamma   90.00
#
_symmetry.space_group_name_H-M   'P 1'
#
loop_
_entity.id
_entity.type
_entity.pdbx_description
1 polymer ?
#
loop_
_entity_poly.entity_id
_entity_poly.type
_entity_poly.pdbx_seq_one_letter_code
_entity_poly.pdbx_strand_id
1 'polypeptide(L)'
;MNEGVYGPFSHKLLGKSIAVPSVHKHALCAEEGVFPSSLWGPTLDQLDQVVERCLLPELSVGDWLCFSNMGVCGLEEFSCLSNTPQLPVYYTVSTCDWYEMQEAGVTLDSAMKNFSLVEYSA
;
A
#
# COMPACT_ATOMS: atom_id res chain seq x y z
N MET A 1 0.96 -6.28 12.65
CA MET A 1 1.42 -5.28 11.67
C MET A 1 1.28 -3.89 12.28
N ASN A 2 1.86 -2.84 11.69
CA ASN A 2 1.66 -1.46 12.14
C ASN A 2 0.31 -0.89 11.68
N GLU A 3 -0.26 -1.44 10.61
CA GLU A 3 -1.55 -1.04 10.03
C GLU A 3 -2.52 -2.21 9.94
N GLY A 4 -3.82 -1.89 9.96
CA GLY A 4 -4.91 -2.86 10.06
C GLY A 4 -6.18 -2.44 9.32
N VAL A 5 -7.28 -3.13 9.62
CA VAL A 5 -8.59 -2.90 8.97
C VAL A 5 -9.22 -1.56 9.36
N TYR A 6 -8.80 -0.96 10.47
CA TYR A 6 -9.24 0.38 10.87
C TYR A 6 -8.47 1.51 10.17
N GLY A 7 -7.62 1.18 9.21
CA GLY A 7 -6.86 2.13 8.39
C GLY A 7 -6.86 1.73 6.92
N PRO A 8 -5.70 1.49 6.28
CA PRO A 8 -5.60 1.22 4.84
C PRO A 8 -6.36 -0.02 4.37
N PHE A 9 -6.58 -0.98 5.27
CA PHE A 9 -7.22 -2.25 4.95
C PHE A 9 -8.73 -2.26 5.23
N SER A 10 -9.37 -1.10 5.41
CA SER A 10 -10.80 -0.97 5.72
C SER A 10 -11.75 -1.61 4.72
N HIS A 11 -11.33 -1.72 3.46
CA HIS A 11 -12.10 -2.44 2.46
C HIS A 11 -12.29 -3.93 2.79
N LYS A 12 -11.46 -4.51 3.67
CA LYS A 12 -11.67 -5.85 4.24
C LYS A 12 -12.97 -5.94 5.04
N LEU A 13 -13.29 -4.91 5.83
CA LEU A 13 -14.55 -4.83 6.58
C LEU A 13 -15.76 -4.70 5.64
N LEU A 14 -15.57 -4.08 4.48
CA LEU A 14 -16.57 -3.98 3.41
C LEU A 14 -16.71 -5.27 2.60
N GLY A 15 -16.04 -6.37 3.01
CA GLY A 15 -16.11 -7.67 2.36
C GLY A 15 -15.23 -7.82 1.11
N LYS A 16 -14.37 -6.84 0.80
CA LYS A 16 -13.40 -6.98 -0.30
C LYS A 16 -12.21 -7.84 0.15
N SER A 17 -11.71 -8.66 -0.77
CA SER A 17 -10.52 -9.47 -0.51
C SER A 17 -9.25 -8.63 -0.59
N ILE A 18 -8.34 -8.83 0.36
CA ILE A 18 -6.97 -8.32 0.28
C ILE A 18 -6.16 -9.28 -0.61
N ALA A 19 -5.36 -8.74 -1.52
CA ALA A 19 -4.42 -9.55 -2.31
C ALA A 19 -3.34 -10.15 -1.41
N VAL A 20 -2.79 -11.30 -1.82
CA VAL A 20 -1.68 -11.92 -1.08
C VAL A 20 -0.47 -10.97 -1.10
N PRO A 21 0.12 -10.64 0.06
CA PRO A 21 1.26 -9.73 0.11
C PRO A 21 2.54 -10.40 -0.38
N SER A 22 3.46 -9.59 -0.88
CA SER A 22 4.82 -10.00 -1.20
C SER A 22 5.81 -9.48 -0.17
N VAL A 23 6.87 -10.24 0.13
CA VAL A 23 7.94 -9.81 1.04
C VAL A 23 8.89 -8.86 0.30
N HIS A 24 9.24 -7.73 0.92
CA HIS A 24 10.19 -6.77 0.36
C HIS A 24 11.63 -7.30 0.46
N LYS A 25 12.39 -7.26 -0.65
CA LYS A 25 13.83 -7.56 -0.73
C LYS A 25 14.30 -8.96 -0.29
N HIS A 26 13.40 -9.87 0.09
CA HIS A 26 13.76 -11.28 0.13
C HIS A 26 13.79 -11.81 -1.31
N ALA A 27 15.00 -12.01 -1.84
CA ALA A 27 15.18 -13.04 -2.83
C ALA A 27 14.76 -14.33 -2.15
N LEU A 28 13.59 -14.88 -2.49
CA LEU A 28 13.20 -16.21 -2.07
C LEU A 28 14.32 -17.13 -2.56
N CYS A 29 15.25 -17.48 -1.68
CA CYS A 29 16.15 -18.57 -1.94
C CYS A 29 15.23 -19.77 -2.15
N ALA A 30 15.36 -20.48 -3.27
CA ALA A 30 14.43 -21.56 -3.63
C ALA A 30 14.33 -22.67 -2.55
N GLU A 31 15.25 -22.66 -1.59
CA GLU A 31 15.36 -23.58 -0.45
C GLU A 31 14.64 -23.10 0.82
N GLU A 32 14.11 -21.88 0.85
CA GLU A 32 13.48 -21.29 2.04
C GLU A 32 11.99 -21.67 2.09
N GLY A 33 11.62 -22.46 3.10
CA GLY A 33 10.26 -22.96 3.26
C GLY A 33 9.23 -21.84 3.47
N VAL A 34 8.02 -22.04 2.93
CA VAL A 34 6.87 -21.18 3.20
C VAL A 34 5.92 -21.83 4.20
N PHE A 35 5.31 -21.01 5.04
CA PHE A 35 4.46 -21.45 6.14
C PHE A 35 3.05 -20.82 6.05
N PRO A 36 1.99 -21.58 6.36
CA PRO A 36 0.65 -21.03 6.53
C PRO A 36 0.64 -19.96 7.63
N SER A 37 0.29 -18.74 7.24
CA SER A 37 0.37 -17.54 8.07
C SER A 37 -0.92 -16.74 8.01
N SER A 38 -1.22 -16.02 9.10
CA SER A 38 -2.32 -15.05 9.18
C SER A 38 -1.76 -13.68 9.53
N LEU A 39 -2.29 -12.62 8.92
CA LEU A 39 -1.83 -11.25 9.13
C LEU A 39 -2.88 -10.42 9.87
N TRP A 40 -2.42 -9.75 10.92
CA TRP A 40 -3.24 -9.00 11.85
C TRP A 40 -2.74 -7.56 11.97
N GLY A 41 -3.68 -6.64 12.08
CA GLY A 41 -3.40 -5.24 12.40
C GLY A 41 -2.91 -5.06 13.84
N PRO A 42 -2.63 -3.81 14.25
CA PRO A 42 -2.07 -3.51 15.56
C PRO A 42 -3.12 -3.55 16.68
N THR A 43 -4.41 -3.52 16.34
CA THR A 43 -5.46 -3.50 17.35
C THR A 43 -5.67 -4.93 17.86
N LEU A 44 -5.77 -5.10 19.17
CA LEU A 44 -6.02 -6.41 19.81
C LEU A 44 -7.48 -6.89 19.61
N ASP A 45 -8.12 -6.44 18.53
CA ASP A 45 -9.49 -6.77 18.16
C ASP A 45 -9.48 -7.97 17.21
N GLN A 46 -10.44 -8.87 17.41
CA GLN A 46 -10.65 -10.05 16.57
C GLN A 46 -11.06 -9.68 15.15
N LEU A 47 -11.65 -8.49 14.95
CA LEU A 47 -12.01 -7.99 13.62
C LEU A 47 -10.81 -7.44 12.84
N ASP A 48 -9.67 -7.18 13.50
CA ASP A 48 -8.47 -6.60 12.88
C ASP A 48 -7.60 -7.63 12.16
N GLN A 49 -8.26 -8.60 11.53
CA GLN A 49 -7.62 -9.61 10.71
C GLN A 49 -7.59 -9.14 9.25
N VAL A 50 -6.40 -8.81 8.76
CA VAL A 50 -6.20 -8.31 7.39
C VAL A 50 -6.21 -9.46 6.39
N VAL A 51 -5.44 -10.51 6.66
CA VAL A 51 -5.35 -11.72 5.83
C VAL A 51 -5.54 -12.94 6.71
N GLU A 52 -6.59 -13.72 6.45
CA GLU A 52 -6.89 -14.91 7.23
C GLU A 52 -5.83 -16.01 7.02
N ARG A 53 -5.47 -16.27 5.75
CA ARG A 53 -4.50 -17.29 5.37
C ARG A 53 -3.68 -16.86 4.16
N CYS A 54 -2.37 -16.97 4.26
CA CYS A 54 -1.41 -16.81 3.17
C CYS A 54 -0.18 -17.69 3.41
N LEU A 55 0.64 -17.88 2.39
CA LEU A 55 1.92 -18.56 2.51
C LEU A 55 3.02 -17.51 2.51
N LEU A 56 3.82 -17.47 3.58
CA LEU A 56 4.94 -16.54 3.74
C LEU A 56 6.16 -17.31 4.25
N PRO A 57 7.39 -16.87 3.92
CA PRO A 57 8.58 -17.37 4.58
C PRO A 57 8.58 -16.97 6.06
N GLU A 58 9.56 -17.45 6.82
CA GLU A 58 9.80 -16.94 8.17
C GLU A 58 10.15 -15.45 8.11
N LEU A 59 9.49 -14.64 8.94
CA LEU A 59 9.65 -13.19 9.00
C LEU A 59 10.04 -12.75 10.41
N SER A 60 10.88 -11.72 10.50
CA SER A 60 11.30 -11.07 11.74
C SER A 60 10.59 -9.73 11.93
N VAL A 61 10.54 -9.27 13.18
CA VAL A 61 10.05 -7.91 13.49
C VAL A 61 10.97 -6.89 12.80
N GLY A 62 10.36 -6.05 11.96
CA GLY A 62 11.08 -5.06 11.14
C GLY A 62 11.09 -5.40 9.65
N ASP A 63 10.70 -6.61 9.26
CA ASP A 63 10.52 -6.97 7.86
C ASP A 63 9.31 -6.27 7.24
N TRP A 64 9.41 -6.04 5.93
CA TRP A 64 8.41 -5.28 5.18
C TRP A 64 7.58 -6.18 4.28
N LEU A 65 6.27 -6.00 4.34
CA LEU A 65 5.30 -6.61 3.43
C LEU A 65 4.77 -5.54 2.47
N CYS A 66 4.70 -5.90 1.19
CA CYS A 66 4.12 -5.07 0.15
C CYS A 66 2.75 -5.60 -0.25
N PHE A 67 1.74 -4.73 -0.18
CA PHE A 67 0.39 -5.01 -0.63
C PHE A 67 0.13 -4.23 -1.91
N SER A 68 -0.19 -4.94 -3.00
CA SER A 68 -0.57 -4.35 -4.27
C SER A 68 -2.07 -4.03 -4.30
N ASN A 69 -2.49 -3.23 -5.29
CA ASN A 69 -3.91 -2.89 -5.52
C ASN A 69 -4.60 -2.17 -4.34
N MET A 70 -3.84 -1.44 -3.53
CA MET A 70 -4.35 -0.67 -2.38
C MET A 70 -4.90 0.72 -2.77
N GLY A 71 -4.98 1.04 -4.06
CA GLY A 71 -5.43 2.34 -4.56
C GLY A 71 -6.93 2.63 -4.38
N VAL A 72 -7.75 1.60 -4.14
CA VAL A 72 -9.21 1.74 -3.86
C VAL A 72 -9.46 1.98 -2.37
N CYS A 73 -8.47 2.50 -1.64
CA CYS A 73 -8.69 2.99 -0.31
C CYS A 73 -9.64 4.19 -0.43
N GLY A 74 -10.80 4.12 0.24
CA GLY A 74 -11.74 5.24 0.33
C GLY A 74 -11.06 6.40 1.05
N LEU A 75 -10.23 7.15 0.32
CA LEU A 75 -9.47 8.29 0.83
C LEU A 75 -10.44 9.33 1.42
N GLU A 76 -11.67 9.39 0.88
CA GLU A 76 -12.75 10.27 1.32
C GLU A 76 -13.41 9.87 2.64
N GLU A 77 -13.39 8.59 3.04
CA GLU A 77 -14.11 8.14 4.25
C GLU A 77 -13.27 8.24 5.53
N PHE A 78 -11.93 8.28 5.42
CA PHE A 78 -11.03 8.24 6.58
C PHE A 78 -10.38 9.58 6.94
N SER A 79 -10.40 10.59 6.07
CA SER A 79 -9.91 11.94 6.43
C SER A 79 -10.71 12.57 7.58
N CYS A 80 -11.90 12.06 7.89
CA CYS A 80 -12.78 12.58 8.94
C CYS A 80 -12.85 11.72 10.21
N LEU A 81 -12.31 10.49 10.23
CA LEU A 81 -12.61 9.53 11.31
C LEU A 81 -11.41 9.06 12.14
N SER A 82 -10.17 9.30 11.72
CA SER A 82 -9.03 8.78 12.46
C SER A 82 -8.13 9.88 13.03
N ASN A 83 -7.89 9.81 14.34
CA ASN A 83 -6.78 10.49 15.01
C ASN A 83 -5.41 9.83 14.67
N THR A 84 -5.33 9.04 13.59
CA THR A 84 -4.09 8.40 13.16
C THR A 84 -3.35 9.30 12.18
N PRO A 85 -2.02 9.46 12.33
CA PRO A 85 -1.23 10.24 11.40
C PRO A 85 -1.39 9.66 9.99
N GLN A 86 -1.71 10.53 9.03
CA GLN A 86 -1.87 10.15 7.64
C GLN A 86 -0.57 9.49 7.15
N LEU A 87 -0.68 8.28 6.59
CA LEU A 87 0.47 7.58 6.02
C LEU A 87 1.10 8.42 4.91
N PRO A 88 2.44 8.48 4.83
CA PRO A 88 3.10 9.22 3.78
C PRO A 88 2.76 8.61 2.42
N VAL A 89 2.26 9.44 1.50
CA VAL A 89 1.96 9.06 0.12
C VAL A 89 3.05 9.61 -0.79
N TYR A 90 3.72 8.72 -1.53
CA TYR A 90 4.73 9.07 -2.50
C TYR A 90 4.16 8.84 -3.91
N TYR A 91 4.07 9.91 -4.70
CA TYR A 91 3.64 9.83 -6.09
C TYR A 91 4.82 9.57 -6.99
N THR A 92 4.64 8.68 -7.97
CA THR A 92 5.63 8.40 -9.01
C THR A 92 4.95 8.45 -10.37
N VAL A 93 5.72 8.83 -11.39
CA VAL A 93 5.28 8.85 -12.78
C VAL A 93 6.47 8.43 -13.63
N SER A 94 6.24 7.63 -14.67
CA SER A 94 7.31 7.33 -15.61
C SER A 94 7.62 8.57 -16.46
N THR A 95 8.84 8.69 -16.95
CA THR A 95 9.21 9.82 -17.82
C THR A 95 8.36 9.84 -19.09
N CYS A 96 8.07 8.67 -19.67
CA CYS A 96 7.18 8.54 -20.83
C CYS A 96 5.77 9.06 -20.53
N ASP A 97 5.13 8.59 -19.46
CA ASP A 97 3.77 9.02 -19.10
C ASP A 97 3.72 10.53 -18.84
N TRP A 98 4.76 11.07 -18.20
CA TRP A 98 4.86 12.50 -17.95
C TRP A 98 4.96 13.33 -19.24
N TYR A 99 5.75 12.89 -20.23
CA TYR A 99 5.82 13.57 -21.52
C TYR A 99 4.50 13.48 -22.29
N GLU A 100 3.85 12.32 -22.28
CA GLU A 100 2.52 12.16 -22.90
C GLU A 100 1.48 13.10 -22.27
N MET A 101 1.52 13.27 -20.94
CA MET A 101 0.66 14.24 -20.25
C MET A 101 0.95 15.69 -20.67
N GLN A 102 2.21 16.04 -20.90
CA GLN A 102 2.59 17.38 -21.39
C GLN A 102 2.12 17.63 -22.82
N GLU A 103 2.32 16.67 -23.72
CA GLU A 103 1.88 16.76 -25.13
C GLU A 103 0.37 16.85 -25.25
N ALA A 104 -0.37 16.16 -24.38
CA ALA A 104 -1.81 16.26 -24.27
C ALA A 104 -2.31 17.60 -23.68
N GLY A 105 -1.40 18.48 -23.23
CA GLY A 105 -1.71 19.79 -22.66
C GLY A 105 -2.21 19.76 -21.21
N VAL A 106 -2.09 18.63 -20.50
CA VAL A 106 -2.58 18.46 -19.12
C VAL A 106 -1.80 19.34 -18.14
N THR A 107 -0.51 19.56 -18.37
CA THR A 107 0.34 20.38 -17.48
C THR A 107 0.08 21.88 -17.58
N LEU A 108 -0.69 22.34 -18.58
CA LEU A 108 -1.17 23.72 -18.70
C LEU A 108 -2.45 23.97 -17.88
N ASP A 109 -3.07 22.92 -17.34
CA ASP A 109 -4.24 23.04 -16.48
C ASP A 109 -3.86 23.70 -15.15
N SER A 110 -4.70 24.63 -14.70
CA SER A 110 -4.65 25.21 -13.37
C SER A 110 -4.65 24.18 -12.24
N ALA A 111 -5.21 22.99 -12.47
CA ALA A 111 -5.21 21.87 -11.52
C ALA A 111 -3.79 21.31 -11.25
N MET A 112 -2.85 21.45 -12.20
CA MET A 112 -1.49 20.92 -12.07
C MET A 112 -0.52 21.84 -11.32
N LYS A 113 -0.96 23.03 -10.90
CA LYS A 113 -0.10 24.04 -10.24
C LYS A 113 0.52 23.60 -8.91
N ASN A 114 -0.04 22.57 -8.27
CA ASN A 114 0.43 22.05 -6.99
C ASN A 114 1.42 20.87 -7.14
N PHE A 115 1.75 20.46 -8.36
CA PHE A 115 2.66 19.36 -8.61
C PHE A 115 4.05 19.89 -9.00
N SER A 116 5.08 19.42 -8.31
CA SER A 116 6.48 19.63 -8.67
C SER A 116 7.12 18.31 -9.06
N LEU A 117 7.65 18.22 -10.28
CA LEU A 117 8.45 17.08 -10.71
C LEU A 117 9.86 17.22 -10.13
N VAL A 118 10.35 16.16 -9.49
CA VAL A 118 11.74 16.03 -9.07
C VAL A 118 12.34 14.90 -9.88
N GLU A 119 13.28 15.24 -10.77
CA GLU A 119 14.02 14.22 -11.51
C GLU A 119 14.98 13.49 -10.58
N TYR A 120 14.90 12.17 -10.58
CA TYR A 120 15.86 11.32 -9.88
C TYR A 120 17.01 11.01 -10.82
N SER A 121 18.16 11.66 -10.62
CA SER A 121 19.41 11.26 -11.26
C SER A 121 20.05 10.12 -10.45
N ALA A 122 20.09 8.93 -11.05
CA ALA A 122 20.86 7.78 -10.54
C ALA A 122 22.31 7.85 -11.02
#